data_AF-R6VXJ1-F1
#
_entry.id   AF-R6VXJ1-F1
#
_cell.length_a   1.000
_cell.length_b   1.000
_cell.length_c   1.000
_cell.angle_alpha   90.00
_cell.angle_beta   90.00
_cell.angle_gamma   90.00
#
_symmetry.space_group_name_H-M   'P 1'
#
loop_
_entity.id
_entity.type
_entity.pdbx_description
1 polymer ?
#
loop_
_entity_poly.entity_id
_entity_poly.type
_entity_poly.pdbx_seq_one_letter_code
_entity_poly.pdbx_strand_id
1 'polypeptide(L)'
;MNGVFVGGAMYSLKTGGHKTAAVIFSVCGILASFGTGNMTQASAVGDVMAANGIPRTLSAALLALLVAFAVFGGQKRIAGVSAAIVPAAGAVYLVLALFMLIRGAHELPRAFRDIFAAAFGLRQAVGGTLGVSVSAAISVGLTRCIFSNEAGMGTSPMAHSSAESVLPSAQGLMGVAEIIADTFVFSTVTALALLCHGTTDVYELFTGECGMFGRIVLPVLLVIFAYAAIIAWCYYAESCIAFLFPLSGGAALTVYRLLSVACVFAGVMVVSQSVWDIADILNVFMMIPNIFDLITKRKEILRWTGTK
;
A
#
# COMPACT_ATOMS: atom_id res chain seq x y z
N MET A 1 4.78 6.98 -24.16
CA MET A 1 5.54 8.23 -24.45
C MET A 1 7.01 7.98 -24.06
N ASN A 2 7.99 8.38 -24.88
CA ASN A 2 9.43 8.29 -24.60
C ASN A 2 10.00 6.88 -24.29
N GLY A 3 9.53 5.83 -24.99
CA GLY A 3 10.08 4.47 -24.86
C GLY A 3 9.76 3.76 -23.53
N VAL A 4 8.89 4.34 -22.68
CA VAL A 4 8.40 3.67 -21.46
C VAL A 4 7.15 2.88 -21.81
N PHE A 5 7.15 1.58 -21.54
CA PHE A 5 5.97 0.73 -21.63
C PHE A 5 4.96 1.16 -20.56
N VAL A 6 3.71 1.34 -20.97
CA VAL A 6 2.61 1.72 -20.07
C VAL A 6 1.56 0.63 -20.15
N GLY A 7 1.17 0.11 -19.00
CA GLY A 7 0.15 -0.92 -18.85
C GLY A 7 -0.66 -0.73 -17.58
N GLY A 8 -1.46 -1.74 -17.24
CA GLY A 8 -2.38 -1.71 -16.10
C GLY A 8 -3.77 -2.23 -16.43
N ALA A 9 -4.60 -2.37 -15.40
CA ALA A 9 -5.95 -2.90 -15.52
C ALA A 9 -6.81 -2.09 -16.52
N MET A 10 -6.64 -0.77 -16.60
CA MET A 10 -7.37 0.07 -17.56
C MET A 10 -7.08 -0.28 -19.03
N TYR A 11 -5.84 -0.66 -19.36
CA TYR A 11 -5.50 -1.13 -20.70
C TYR A 11 -6.10 -2.52 -20.97
N SER A 12 -6.02 -3.42 -19.98
CA SER A 12 -6.62 -4.74 -20.07
C SER A 12 -8.14 -4.66 -20.30
N LEU A 13 -8.85 -3.86 -19.50
CA LEU A 13 -10.28 -3.57 -19.64
C LEU A 13 -10.63 -2.97 -21.00
N LYS A 14 -9.84 -2.00 -21.48
CA LYS A 14 -10.06 -1.38 -22.80
C LYS A 14 -9.91 -2.40 -23.94
N THR A 15 -8.90 -3.27 -23.88
CA THR A 15 -8.71 -4.33 -24.88
C THR A 15 -9.80 -5.40 -24.83
N GLY A 16 -10.38 -5.65 -23.65
CA GLY A 16 -11.56 -6.51 -23.47
C GLY A 16 -12.88 -5.88 -23.93
N GLY A 17 -12.87 -4.65 -24.46
CA GLY A 17 -14.06 -3.93 -24.93
C GLY A 17 -14.79 -3.12 -23.84
N HIS A 18 -14.32 -3.16 -22.60
CA HIS A 18 -14.95 -2.50 -21.45
C HIS A 18 -14.42 -1.09 -21.21
N LYS A 19 -14.57 -0.21 -22.21
CA LYS A 19 -14.02 1.18 -22.17
C LYS A 19 -14.52 1.99 -20.97
N THR A 20 -15.80 1.88 -20.62
CA THR A 20 -16.38 2.61 -19.48
C THR A 20 -15.75 2.16 -18.15
N ALA A 21 -15.58 0.85 -17.97
CA ALA A 21 -14.93 0.30 -16.77
C ALA A 21 -13.46 0.74 -16.68
N ALA A 22 -12.75 0.81 -17.80
CA ALA A 22 -11.38 1.33 -17.84
C ALA A 22 -11.29 2.82 -17.44
N VAL A 23 -12.27 3.64 -17.85
CA VAL A 23 -12.36 5.05 -17.44
C VAL A 23 -12.68 5.17 -15.94
N ILE A 24 -13.65 4.40 -15.44
CA ILE A 24 -13.99 4.37 -14.01
C ILE A 24 -12.75 4.00 -13.18
N PHE A 25 -12.08 2.90 -13.54
CA PHE A 25 -10.85 2.46 -12.90
C PHE A 25 -9.81 3.59 -12.86
N SER A 26 -9.59 4.28 -13.98
CA SER A 26 -8.57 5.30 -14.09
C SER A 26 -8.89 6.54 -13.25
N VAL A 27 -10.16 6.98 -13.25
CA VAL A 27 -10.61 8.12 -12.42
C VAL A 27 -10.50 7.77 -10.94
N CYS A 28 -10.97 6.59 -10.54
CA CYS A 28 -10.86 6.12 -9.16
C CYS A 28 -9.40 5.98 -8.73
N GLY A 29 -8.51 5.47 -9.60
CA GLY A 29 -7.07 5.38 -9.30
C GLY A 29 -6.39 6.72 -9.08
N ILE A 30 -6.77 7.75 -9.86
CA ILE A 30 -6.25 9.11 -9.64
C ILE A 30 -6.74 9.64 -8.29
N LEU A 31 -8.03 9.52 -8.00
CA LEU A 31 -8.60 10.00 -6.74
C LEU A 31 -8.07 9.23 -5.52
N ALA A 32 -7.94 7.91 -5.63
CA ALA A 32 -7.41 7.02 -4.59
C ALA A 32 -5.96 7.36 -4.26
N SER A 33 -5.16 7.80 -5.24
CA SER A 33 -3.78 8.23 -5.00
C SER A 33 -3.68 9.39 -4.01
N PHE A 34 -4.65 10.30 -3.98
CA PHE A 34 -4.67 11.38 -2.98
C PHE A 34 -5.01 10.87 -1.57
N GLY A 35 -5.90 9.88 -1.47
CA GLY A 35 -6.28 9.23 -0.22
C GLY A 35 -5.22 8.23 0.25
N THR A 36 -5.30 7.00 -0.28
CA THR A 36 -4.46 5.84 0.07
C THR A 36 -2.97 6.10 -0.11
N GLY A 37 -2.61 6.79 -1.19
CA GLY A 37 -1.22 7.04 -1.54
C GLY A 37 -0.61 8.18 -0.75
N ASN A 38 -1.27 9.33 -0.74
CA ASN A 38 -0.70 10.57 -0.21
C ASN A 38 -1.09 10.83 1.25
N MET A 39 -2.36 11.14 1.49
CA MET A 39 -2.77 11.74 2.77
C MET A 39 -2.65 10.78 3.94
N THR A 40 -3.02 9.51 3.76
CA THR A 40 -2.94 8.48 4.83
C THR A 40 -1.50 8.13 5.20
N GLN A 41 -0.60 8.05 4.22
CA GLN A 41 0.82 7.79 4.44
C GLN A 41 1.51 9.00 5.08
N ALA A 42 1.17 10.20 4.59
CA ALA A 42 1.69 11.45 5.14
C ALA A 42 1.25 11.66 6.60
N SER A 43 0.01 11.31 6.95
CA SER A 43 -0.47 11.44 8.33
C SER A 43 0.32 10.55 9.29
N ALA A 44 0.62 9.31 8.90
CA ALA A 44 1.43 8.38 9.70
C ALA A 44 2.85 8.94 9.97
N VAL A 45 3.46 9.58 8.96
CA VAL A 45 4.72 10.32 9.15
C VAL A 45 4.53 11.49 10.13
N GLY A 46 3.46 12.26 9.98
CA GLY A 46 3.14 13.36 10.88
C GLY A 46 3.04 12.92 12.35
N ASP A 47 2.38 11.79 12.61
CA ASP A 47 2.17 11.26 13.95
C ASP A 47 3.47 10.73 14.56
N VAL A 48 4.24 9.92 13.84
CA VAL A 48 5.51 9.40 14.39
C VAL A 48 6.53 10.52 14.62
N MET A 49 6.59 11.52 13.74
CA MET A 49 7.52 12.64 13.89
C MET A 49 7.10 13.55 15.05
N ALA A 50 5.80 13.80 15.21
CA ALA A 50 5.27 14.56 16.34
C ALA A 50 5.53 13.85 17.68
N ALA A 51 5.38 12.51 17.74
CA ALA A 51 5.73 11.71 18.91
C ALA A 51 7.23 11.81 19.29
N ASN A 52 8.07 12.20 18.33
CA ASN A 52 9.50 12.46 18.52
C ASN A 52 9.84 13.94 18.74
N GLY A 53 8.83 14.79 18.95
CA GLY A 53 9.02 16.22 19.21
C GLY A 53 9.35 17.06 17.97
N ILE A 54 9.22 16.49 16.76
CA ILE A 54 9.45 17.21 15.51
C ILE A 54 8.13 17.87 15.07
N PRO A 55 8.10 19.19 14.85
CA PRO A 55 6.87 19.89 14.45
C PRO A 55 6.29 19.34 13.15
N ARG A 56 4.96 19.13 13.11
CA ARG A 56 4.26 18.66 11.91
C ARG A 56 4.50 19.53 10.68
N THR A 57 4.63 20.84 10.85
CA THR A 57 4.92 21.77 9.75
C THR A 57 6.28 21.51 9.09
N LEU A 58 7.30 21.19 9.89
CA LEU A 58 8.63 20.84 9.38
C LEU A 58 8.59 19.48 8.66
N SER A 59 7.96 18.48 9.27
CA SER A 59 7.76 17.16 8.65
C SER A 59 6.99 17.27 7.32
N ALA A 60 5.95 18.12 7.27
CA ALA A 60 5.15 18.36 6.07
C ALA A 60 5.99 18.99 4.96
N ALA A 61 6.76 20.02 5.27
CA ALA A 61 7.62 20.69 4.29
C ALA A 61 8.69 19.75 3.73
N LEU A 62 9.36 18.99 4.60
CA LEU A 62 10.42 18.06 4.18
C LEU A 62 9.86 16.91 3.34
N LEU A 63 8.77 16.28 3.78
CA LEU A 63 8.15 15.18 3.04
C LEU A 63 7.62 15.66 1.68
N ALA A 64 6.95 16.82 1.63
CA ALA A 64 6.46 17.41 0.39
C ALA A 64 7.62 17.72 -0.59
N LEU A 65 8.77 18.20 -0.09
CA LEU A 65 9.95 18.46 -0.92
C LEU A 65 10.52 17.16 -1.51
N LEU A 66 10.63 16.10 -0.70
CA LEU A 66 11.10 14.79 -1.17
C LEU A 66 10.17 14.20 -2.23
N VAL A 67 8.84 14.32 -2.02
CA VAL A 67 7.82 13.88 -2.98
C VAL A 67 7.91 14.69 -4.26
N ALA A 68 8.01 16.01 -4.17
CA ALA A 68 8.20 16.87 -5.34
C ALA A 68 9.46 16.46 -6.14
N PHE A 69 10.57 16.21 -5.46
CA PHE A 69 11.80 15.76 -6.12
C PHE A 69 11.60 14.48 -6.95
N ALA A 70 10.96 13.45 -6.39
CA ALA A 70 10.72 12.20 -7.13
C ALA A 70 9.69 12.38 -8.25
N VAL A 71 8.53 12.95 -7.92
CA VAL A 71 7.35 12.99 -8.78
C VAL A 71 7.57 13.88 -10.00
N PHE A 72 8.23 15.04 -9.86
CA PHE A 72 8.58 15.88 -11.02
C PHE A 72 9.65 15.27 -11.93
N GLY A 73 10.38 14.25 -11.46
CA GLY A 73 11.27 13.43 -12.29
C GLY A 73 10.54 12.40 -13.16
N GLY A 74 9.23 12.21 -12.94
CA GLY A 74 8.41 11.22 -13.62
C GLY A 74 8.74 9.77 -13.28
N GLN A 75 8.06 8.87 -13.98
CA GLN A 75 8.07 7.43 -13.73
C GLN A 75 9.45 6.79 -13.56
N LYS A 76 10.45 7.18 -14.37
CA LYS A 76 11.83 6.64 -14.27
C LYS A 76 12.50 6.99 -12.94
N ARG A 77 12.33 8.24 -12.45
CA ARG A 77 12.91 8.66 -11.17
C ARG A 77 12.21 7.97 -10.01
N ILE A 78 10.89 7.87 -10.07
CA ILE A 78 10.09 7.18 -9.05
C ILE A 78 10.56 5.73 -8.89
N ALA A 79 10.64 4.99 -10.00
CA ALA A 79 11.10 3.60 -9.98
C ALA A 79 12.53 3.46 -9.45
N GLY A 80 13.46 4.32 -9.89
CA GLY A 80 14.85 4.30 -9.43
C GLY A 80 15.01 4.63 -7.95
N VAL A 81 14.27 5.62 -7.43
CA VAL A 81 14.28 5.98 -6.00
C VAL A 81 13.72 4.82 -5.17
N SER A 82 12.58 4.25 -5.56
CA SER A 82 11.98 3.12 -4.85
C SER A 82 12.92 1.91 -4.79
N ALA A 83 13.51 1.53 -5.94
CA ALA A 83 14.45 0.42 -6.02
C ALA A 83 15.71 0.61 -5.16
N ALA A 84 16.13 1.86 -4.93
CA ALA A 84 17.31 2.17 -4.12
C ALA A 84 17.02 2.13 -2.61
N ILE A 85 15.86 2.61 -2.16
CA ILE A 85 15.59 2.82 -0.72
C ILE A 85 14.82 1.66 -0.07
N VAL A 86 13.88 1.05 -0.79
CA VAL A 86 12.93 0.08 -0.21
C VAL A 86 13.62 -1.21 0.25
N PRO A 87 14.53 -1.83 -0.51
CA PRO A 87 15.14 -3.10 -0.09
C PRO A 87 15.94 -2.98 1.21
N ALA A 88 16.73 -1.91 1.36
CA ALA A 88 17.54 -1.69 2.54
C ALA A 88 16.68 -1.40 3.78
N ALA A 89 15.68 -0.51 3.65
CA ALA A 89 14.76 -0.20 4.74
C ALA A 89 13.93 -1.42 5.16
N GLY A 90 13.43 -2.19 4.18
CA GLY A 90 12.73 -3.45 4.39
C GLY A 90 13.58 -4.46 5.17
N ALA A 91 14.83 -4.66 4.77
CA ALA A 91 15.73 -5.56 5.48
C ALA A 91 15.98 -5.13 6.93
N VAL A 92 16.28 -3.85 7.18
CA VAL A 92 16.49 -3.32 8.53
C VAL A 92 15.23 -3.49 9.38
N TYR A 93 14.06 -3.12 8.85
CA TYR A 93 12.79 -3.27 9.56
C TYR A 93 12.51 -4.73 9.91
N LEU A 94 12.66 -5.64 8.96
CA LEU A 94 12.39 -7.06 9.17
C LEU A 94 13.32 -7.68 10.21
N VAL A 95 14.62 -7.32 10.19
CA VAL A 95 15.58 -7.79 11.20
C VAL A 95 15.17 -7.34 12.60
N LEU A 96 14.77 -6.06 12.76
CA LEU A 96 14.33 -5.54 14.05
C LEU A 96 13.00 -6.16 14.49
N ALA A 97 12.05 -6.32 13.58
CA ALA A 97 10.77 -6.97 13.87
C ALA A 97 10.95 -8.43 14.30
N LEU A 98 11.83 -9.18 13.63
CA LEU A 98 12.21 -10.53 14.02
C LEU A 98 12.92 -10.57 15.37
N PHE A 99 13.85 -9.65 15.63
CA PHE A 99 14.52 -9.54 16.93
C PHE A 99 13.50 -9.37 18.05
N MET A 100 12.55 -8.45 17.90
CA MET A 100 11.50 -8.21 18.90
C MET A 100 10.58 -9.44 19.02
N LEU A 101 10.18 -10.07 17.92
CA LEU A 101 9.42 -11.31 17.97
C LEU A 101 10.13 -12.43 18.75
N ILE A 102 11.45 -12.59 18.54
CA ILE A 102 12.26 -13.57 19.26
C ILE A 102 12.29 -13.27 20.76
N ARG A 103 12.37 -11.99 21.15
CA ARG A 103 12.31 -11.54 22.56
C ARG A 103 10.97 -11.90 23.21
N GLY A 104 9.87 -11.72 22.48
CA GLY A 104 8.51 -12.06 22.90
C GLY A 104 8.09 -13.51 22.65
N ALA A 105 8.97 -14.37 22.14
CA ALA A 105 8.57 -15.67 21.56
C ALA A 105 7.87 -16.62 22.54
N HIS A 106 8.11 -16.47 23.85
CA HIS A 106 7.43 -17.25 24.89
C HIS A 106 5.91 -16.99 24.94
N GLU A 107 5.45 -15.84 24.46
CA GLU A 107 4.03 -15.47 24.36
C GLU A 107 3.39 -15.89 23.02
N LEU A 108 4.15 -16.50 22.09
CA LEU A 108 3.60 -16.99 20.81
C LEU A 108 2.36 -17.89 20.98
N PRO A 109 2.33 -18.86 21.93
CA PRO A 109 1.13 -19.66 22.14
C PRO A 109 -0.08 -18.82 22.54
N ARG A 110 0.12 -17.76 23.34
CA ARG A 110 -0.94 -16.80 23.71
C ARG A 110 -1.40 -16.02 22.49
N ALA A 111 -0.47 -15.47 21.71
CA ALA A 111 -0.77 -14.70 20.51
C ALA A 111 -1.57 -15.53 19.49
N PHE A 112 -1.17 -16.77 19.20
CA PHE A 112 -1.93 -17.64 18.30
C PHE A 112 -3.32 -17.98 18.85
N ARG A 113 -3.42 -18.31 20.16
CA ARG A 113 -4.71 -18.55 20.79
C ARG A 113 -5.64 -17.34 20.64
N ASP A 114 -5.13 -16.13 20.87
CA ASP A 114 -5.91 -14.91 20.80
C ASP A 114 -6.34 -14.61 19.34
N ILE A 115 -5.46 -14.84 18.36
CA ILE A 115 -5.80 -14.75 16.91
C ILE A 115 -6.93 -15.71 16.57
N PHE A 116 -6.79 -17.01 16.87
CA PHE A 116 -7.80 -18.01 16.50
C PHE A 116 -9.11 -17.83 17.29
N ALA A 117 -9.03 -17.42 18.56
CA ALA A 117 -10.21 -17.13 19.36
C ALA A 117 -10.98 -15.91 18.81
N ALA A 118 -10.28 -14.84 18.43
CA ALA A 118 -10.90 -13.66 17.84
C ALA A 118 -11.46 -13.93 16.43
N ALA A 119 -10.74 -14.70 15.61
CA ALA A 119 -11.12 -14.99 14.23
C ALA A 119 -12.23 -16.04 14.12
N PHE A 120 -12.17 -17.11 14.92
CA PHE A 120 -13.06 -18.26 14.78
C PHE A 120 -14.06 -18.44 15.91
N GLY A 121 -13.88 -17.81 17.08
CA GLY A 121 -14.89 -17.71 18.15
C GLY A 121 -15.89 -18.87 18.24
N LEU A 122 -15.36 -20.11 18.28
CA LEU A 122 -16.05 -21.35 17.84
C LEU A 122 -17.11 -21.86 18.83
N ARG A 123 -17.53 -21.05 19.80
CA ARG A 123 -18.61 -21.37 20.76
C ARG A 123 -19.67 -20.29 20.90
N GLN A 124 -19.54 -19.15 20.20
CA GLN A 124 -20.32 -17.94 20.48
C GLN A 124 -20.99 -17.31 19.23
N ALA A 125 -20.86 -17.92 18.05
CA ALA A 125 -21.38 -17.43 16.78
C ALA A 125 -22.90 -17.62 16.56
N VAL A 126 -23.69 -17.80 17.63
CA VAL A 126 -25.15 -17.95 17.57
C VAL A 126 -25.82 -16.67 18.08
N GLY A 127 -25.76 -15.61 17.27
CA GLY A 127 -26.82 -14.56 17.23
C GLY A 127 -26.78 -13.36 18.19
N GLY A 128 -25.68 -13.04 18.88
CA GLY A 128 -25.62 -11.91 19.85
C GLY A 128 -24.72 -10.71 19.46
N THR A 129 -24.55 -9.76 20.40
CA THR A 129 -23.66 -8.58 20.31
C THR A 129 -22.19 -8.92 20.03
N LEU A 130 -21.77 -10.15 20.35
CA LEU A 130 -20.41 -10.67 20.11
C LEU A 130 -20.22 -11.31 18.73
N GLY A 131 -21.30 -11.62 18.00
CA GLY A 131 -21.22 -11.95 16.57
C GLY A 131 -20.87 -10.72 15.73
N VAL A 132 -21.32 -9.54 16.17
CA VAL A 132 -20.93 -8.24 15.60
C VAL A 132 -19.43 -8.00 15.74
N SER A 133 -18.80 -8.41 16.86
CA SER A 133 -17.35 -8.21 17.05
C SER A 133 -16.50 -9.14 16.17
N VAL A 134 -16.90 -10.39 15.93
CA VAL A 134 -16.20 -11.29 14.99
C VAL A 134 -16.35 -10.77 13.55
N SER A 135 -17.57 -10.39 13.15
CA SER A 135 -17.81 -9.80 11.83
C SER A 135 -17.02 -8.51 11.62
N ALA A 136 -16.92 -7.66 12.65
CA ALA A 136 -16.11 -6.46 12.63
C ALA A 136 -14.61 -6.78 12.51
N ALA A 137 -14.11 -7.76 13.26
CA ALA A 137 -12.70 -8.17 13.19
C ALA A 137 -12.32 -8.71 11.80
N ILE A 138 -13.18 -9.55 11.20
CA ILE A 138 -13.00 -10.05 9.84
C ILE A 138 -13.04 -8.90 8.84
N SER A 139 -14.02 -7.99 8.96
CA SER A 139 -14.18 -6.87 8.04
C SER A 139 -12.98 -5.92 8.09
N VAL A 140 -12.57 -5.51 9.29
CA VAL A 140 -11.39 -4.66 9.50
C VAL A 140 -10.13 -5.37 9.02
N GLY A 141 -9.94 -6.64 9.35
CA GLY A 141 -8.80 -7.44 8.91
C GLY A 141 -8.71 -7.55 7.39
N LEU A 142 -9.83 -7.82 6.72
CA LEU A 142 -9.90 -7.89 5.25
C LEU A 142 -9.60 -6.53 4.60
N THR A 143 -10.22 -5.45 5.09
CA THR A 143 -9.96 -4.09 4.58
C THR A 143 -8.49 -3.70 4.74
N ARG A 144 -7.90 -3.94 5.92
CA ARG A 144 -6.48 -3.63 6.17
C ARG A 144 -5.53 -4.52 5.36
N CYS A 145 -5.88 -5.79 5.15
CA CYS A 145 -5.11 -6.71 4.32
C CYS A 145 -5.08 -6.25 2.85
N ILE A 146 -6.25 -5.95 2.28
CA ILE A 146 -6.38 -5.45 0.91
C ILE A 146 -5.63 -4.12 0.76
N PHE A 147 -5.73 -3.23 1.76
CA PHE A 147 -4.99 -1.97 1.76
C PHE A 147 -3.46 -2.17 1.75
N SER A 148 -2.95 -3.17 2.47
CA SER A 148 -1.51 -3.43 2.58
C SER A 148 -0.92 -4.04 1.31
N ASN A 149 -1.53 -5.10 0.79
CA ASN A 149 -0.96 -5.89 -0.32
C ASN A 149 -1.55 -5.54 -1.70
N GLU A 150 -2.56 -4.69 -1.74
CA GLU A 150 -3.24 -4.23 -2.96
C GLU A 150 -3.83 -5.38 -3.82
N ALA A 151 -4.06 -6.55 -3.22
CA ALA A 151 -4.56 -7.71 -3.92
C ALA A 151 -5.93 -7.42 -4.55
N GLY A 152 -6.03 -7.64 -5.87
CA GLY A 152 -7.27 -7.41 -6.62
C GLY A 152 -7.53 -5.95 -7.00
N MET A 153 -6.76 -4.97 -6.52
CA MET A 153 -6.95 -3.56 -6.88
C MET A 153 -6.57 -3.24 -8.32
N GLY A 154 -5.74 -4.05 -8.98
CA GLY A 154 -5.30 -3.82 -10.35
C GLY A 154 -4.24 -2.72 -10.52
N THR A 155 -3.63 -2.30 -9.41
CA THR A 155 -2.57 -1.27 -9.35
C THR A 155 -1.19 -1.81 -9.68
N SER A 156 -0.79 -2.93 -9.06
CA SER A 156 0.53 -3.53 -9.28
C SER A 156 0.88 -3.79 -10.76
N PRO A 157 -0.04 -4.22 -11.65
CA PRO A 157 0.29 -4.40 -13.07
C PRO A 157 0.76 -3.11 -13.76
N MET A 158 0.42 -1.91 -13.23
CA MET A 158 0.93 -0.65 -13.76
C MET A 158 2.45 -0.54 -13.57
N ALA A 159 2.98 -0.95 -12.43
CA ALA A 159 4.43 -1.00 -12.18
C ALA A 159 5.09 -2.14 -12.97
N HIS A 160 4.56 -3.36 -12.90
CA HIS A 160 5.12 -4.52 -13.60
C HIS A 160 5.18 -4.34 -15.13
N SER A 161 4.24 -3.60 -15.71
CA SER A 161 4.23 -3.34 -17.15
C SER A 161 5.44 -2.53 -17.65
N SER A 162 6.17 -1.89 -16.75
CA SER A 162 7.40 -1.16 -17.08
C SER A 162 8.66 -2.02 -17.03
N ALA A 163 8.58 -3.25 -16.54
CA ALA A 163 9.72 -4.15 -16.45
C ALA A 163 10.22 -4.54 -17.86
N GLU A 164 11.52 -4.46 -18.07
CA GLU A 164 12.13 -4.81 -19.35
C GLU A 164 12.10 -6.33 -19.57
N SER A 165 11.48 -6.75 -20.68
CA SER A 165 11.78 -8.03 -21.34
C SER A 165 11.61 -9.30 -20.49
N VAL A 166 10.50 -9.42 -19.76
CA VAL A 166 10.16 -10.64 -18.99
C VAL A 166 8.86 -11.26 -19.51
N LEU A 167 8.78 -12.60 -19.49
CA LEU A 167 7.55 -13.33 -19.82
C LEU A 167 6.38 -12.88 -18.92
N PRO A 168 5.15 -12.70 -19.44
CA PRO A 168 4.00 -12.28 -18.64
C PRO A 168 3.75 -13.15 -17.41
N SER A 169 3.95 -14.46 -17.53
CA SER A 169 3.80 -15.41 -16.42
C SER A 169 4.84 -15.23 -15.32
N ALA A 170 6.10 -14.94 -15.68
CA ALA A 170 7.14 -14.66 -14.72
C ALA A 170 6.91 -13.32 -14.00
N GLN A 171 6.43 -12.28 -14.70
CA GLN A 171 5.99 -11.04 -14.04
C GLN A 171 4.75 -11.24 -13.15
N GLY A 172 3.80 -12.08 -13.58
CA GLY A 172 2.67 -12.45 -12.73
C GLY A 172 3.09 -13.14 -11.42
N LEU A 173 4.12 -13.98 -11.47
CA LEU A 173 4.69 -14.60 -10.26
C LEU A 173 5.37 -13.59 -9.34
N MET A 174 5.96 -12.51 -9.88
CA MET A 174 6.49 -11.43 -9.04
C MET A 174 5.37 -10.75 -8.24
N GLY A 175 4.21 -10.51 -8.83
CA GLY A 175 3.05 -9.98 -8.10
C GLY A 175 2.56 -10.92 -6.98
N VAL A 176 2.66 -12.24 -7.17
CA VAL A 176 2.39 -13.22 -6.08
C VAL A 176 3.46 -13.14 -4.99
N ALA A 177 4.73 -13.02 -5.37
CA ALA A 177 5.84 -12.91 -4.43
C ALA A 177 5.75 -11.63 -3.57
N GLU A 178 5.28 -10.52 -4.14
CA GLU A 178 5.01 -9.27 -3.42
C GLU A 178 3.99 -9.47 -2.30
N ILE A 179 2.86 -10.14 -2.58
CA ILE A 179 1.84 -10.46 -1.57
C ILE A 179 2.40 -11.37 -0.48
N ILE A 180 3.22 -12.37 -0.84
CA ILE A 180 3.86 -13.26 0.13
C ILE A 180 4.80 -12.46 1.04
N ALA A 181 5.64 -11.60 0.47
CA ALA A 181 6.55 -10.77 1.24
C ALA A 181 5.76 -9.83 2.17
N ASP A 182 4.84 -9.03 1.64
CA ASP A 182 4.10 -8.05 2.44
C ASP A 182 3.27 -8.70 3.55
N THR A 183 2.43 -9.68 3.22
CA THR A 183 1.44 -10.22 4.15
C THR A 183 2.00 -11.33 5.04
N PHE A 184 2.64 -12.34 4.46
CA PHE A 184 3.08 -13.52 5.20
C PHE A 184 4.42 -13.33 5.91
N VAL A 185 5.23 -12.37 5.47
CA VAL A 185 6.52 -12.07 6.11
C VAL A 185 6.41 -10.80 6.94
N PHE A 186 6.30 -9.63 6.32
CA PHE A 186 6.38 -8.35 7.03
C PHE A 186 5.21 -8.15 8.01
N SER A 187 3.98 -8.23 7.51
CA SER A 187 2.79 -7.98 8.33
C SER A 187 2.59 -9.03 9.41
N THR A 188 2.83 -10.30 9.10
CA THR A 188 2.71 -11.41 10.06
C THR A 188 3.76 -11.29 11.18
N VAL A 189 5.02 -11.04 10.87
CA VAL A 189 6.07 -10.85 11.89
C VAL A 189 5.74 -9.65 12.78
N THR A 190 5.30 -8.54 12.18
CA THR A 190 4.93 -7.33 12.92
C THR A 190 3.74 -7.58 13.84
N ALA A 191 2.67 -8.20 13.33
CA ALA A 191 1.47 -8.50 14.12
C ALA A 191 1.76 -9.46 15.27
N LEU A 192 2.56 -10.50 15.04
CA LEU A 192 2.97 -11.43 16.10
C LEU A 192 3.84 -10.73 17.14
N ALA A 193 4.77 -9.87 16.73
CA ALA A 193 5.61 -9.11 17.66
C ALA A 193 4.74 -8.20 18.54
N LEU A 194 3.80 -7.46 17.96
CA LEU A 194 2.84 -6.62 18.68
C LEU A 194 2.03 -7.44 19.71
N LEU A 195 1.44 -8.57 19.30
CA LEU A 195 0.63 -9.42 20.18
C LEU A 195 1.42 -10.07 21.32
N CYS A 196 2.67 -10.48 21.05
CA CYS A 196 3.54 -11.06 22.09
C CYS A 196 3.85 -10.03 23.19
N HIS A 197 3.99 -8.74 22.84
CA HIS A 197 4.25 -7.66 23.80
C HIS A 197 2.97 -7.00 24.33
N GLY A 198 1.81 -7.39 23.82
CA GLY A 198 0.52 -6.89 24.28
C GLY A 198 0.24 -5.43 23.92
N THR A 199 0.88 -4.91 22.87
CA THR A 199 0.65 -3.54 22.36
C THR A 199 0.07 -3.59 20.95
N THR A 200 -0.63 -2.52 20.55
CA THR A 200 -1.08 -2.30 19.17
C THR A 200 -0.32 -1.18 18.48
N ASP A 201 0.64 -0.55 19.18
CA ASP A 201 1.41 0.58 18.67
C ASP A 201 2.84 0.13 18.34
N VAL A 202 3.21 0.25 17.06
CA VAL A 202 4.55 -0.06 16.56
C VAL A 202 5.60 0.83 17.22
N TYR A 203 5.28 2.09 17.51
CA TYR A 203 6.19 2.99 18.21
C TYR A 203 6.44 2.55 19.65
N GLU A 204 5.41 2.12 20.37
CA GLU A 204 5.57 1.55 21.72
C GLU A 204 6.43 0.29 21.68
N LEU A 205 6.17 -0.62 20.74
CA LEU A 205 6.97 -1.85 20.57
C LEU A 205 8.46 -1.55 20.33
N PHE A 206 8.77 -0.68 19.36
CA PHE A 206 10.15 -0.34 19.03
C PHE A 206 10.85 0.39 20.17
N THR A 207 10.18 1.34 20.84
CA THR A 207 10.78 2.07 21.96
C THR A 207 10.93 1.21 23.21
N GLY A 208 10.02 0.26 23.43
CA GLY A 208 10.09 -0.70 24.54
C GLY A 208 11.24 -1.69 24.38
N GLU A 209 11.35 -2.35 23.22
CA GLU A 209 12.34 -3.41 23.03
C GLU A 209 13.72 -2.91 22.55
N CYS A 210 13.77 -1.78 21.83
CA CYS A 210 15.01 -1.22 21.29
C CYS A 210 15.42 0.11 21.93
N GLY A 211 14.67 0.62 22.92
CA GLY A 211 15.02 1.84 23.65
C GLY A 211 15.21 3.06 22.75
N MET A 212 16.29 3.81 23.01
CA MET A 212 16.64 5.01 22.23
C MET A 212 16.92 4.69 20.75
N PHE A 213 17.50 3.52 20.46
CA PHE A 213 17.72 3.11 19.08
C PHE A 213 16.38 2.94 18.35
N GLY A 214 15.40 2.28 18.98
CA GLY A 214 14.04 2.14 18.47
C GLY A 214 13.36 3.48 18.19
N ARG A 215 13.52 4.43 19.12
CA ARG A 215 13.01 5.79 19.01
C ARG A 215 13.53 6.56 17.79
N ILE A 216 14.75 6.28 17.34
CA ILE A 216 15.37 6.96 16.19
C ILE A 216 15.12 6.18 14.90
N VAL A 217 15.31 4.86 14.93
CA VAL A 217 15.28 4.03 13.71
C VAL A 217 13.87 3.91 13.15
N LEU A 218 12.84 3.80 13.99
CA LEU A 218 11.47 3.60 13.52
C LEU A 218 10.92 4.81 12.74
N PRO A 219 11.02 6.08 13.22
CA PRO A 219 10.58 7.23 12.43
C PRO A 219 11.29 7.31 11.08
N VAL A 220 12.59 7.01 11.03
CA VAL A 220 13.36 7.00 9.77
C VAL A 220 12.80 5.94 8.81
N LEU A 221 12.57 4.72 9.29
CA LEU A 221 11.99 3.64 8.48
C LEU A 221 10.57 3.99 8.00
N LEU A 222 9.72 4.52 8.88
CA LEU A 222 8.35 4.92 8.52
C LEU A 222 8.33 6.06 7.50
N VAL A 223 9.23 7.04 7.61
CA VAL A 223 9.37 8.07 6.57
C VAL A 223 9.77 7.45 5.24
N ILE A 224 10.71 6.49 5.22
CA ILE A 224 11.12 5.81 3.97
C ILE A 224 9.96 5.01 3.37
N PHE A 225 9.24 4.22 4.17
CA PHE A 225 8.11 3.42 3.69
C PHE A 225 6.95 4.28 3.21
N ALA A 226 6.56 5.30 3.98
CA ALA A 226 5.52 6.23 3.58
C ALA A 226 5.91 6.97 2.30
N TYR A 227 7.17 7.44 2.21
CA TYR A 227 7.67 8.08 1.00
C TYR A 227 7.62 7.14 -0.22
N ALA A 228 8.06 5.89 -0.06
CA ALA A 228 8.01 4.88 -1.12
C ALA A 228 6.57 4.59 -1.58
N ALA A 229 5.63 4.46 -0.65
CA ALA A 229 4.21 4.27 -0.94
C ALA A 229 3.63 5.49 -1.68
N ILE A 230 3.90 6.71 -1.20
CA ILE A 230 3.44 7.96 -1.83
C ILE A 230 3.89 8.03 -3.30
N ILE A 231 5.18 7.80 -3.56
CA ILE A 231 5.71 7.90 -4.94
C ILE A 231 5.19 6.77 -5.82
N ALA A 232 4.99 5.56 -5.30
CA ALA A 232 4.37 4.45 -6.04
C ALA A 232 2.93 4.76 -6.45
N TRP A 233 2.12 5.31 -5.54
CA TRP A 233 0.76 5.74 -5.86
C TRP A 233 0.72 6.93 -6.83
N CYS A 234 1.71 7.83 -6.75
CA CYS A 234 1.88 8.85 -7.78
C CYS A 234 2.16 8.24 -9.16
N TYR A 235 3.01 7.21 -9.24
CA TYR A 235 3.27 6.47 -10.47
C TYR A 235 1.98 5.83 -11.03
N TYR A 236 1.14 5.24 -10.18
CA TYR A 236 -0.14 4.64 -10.58
C TYR A 236 -1.08 5.70 -11.17
N ALA A 237 -1.21 6.85 -10.50
CA ALA A 237 -2.02 7.94 -11.00
C ALA A 237 -1.48 8.54 -12.31
N GLU A 238 -0.16 8.69 -12.47
CA GLU A 238 0.43 9.12 -13.75
C GLU A 238 0.08 8.14 -14.88
N SER A 239 0.03 6.84 -14.60
CA SER A 239 -0.37 5.80 -15.55
C SER A 239 -1.85 5.92 -15.94
N CYS A 240 -2.73 6.17 -14.97
CA CYS A 240 -4.15 6.45 -15.20
C CYS A 240 -4.38 7.75 -15.99
N ILE A 241 -3.62 8.82 -15.69
CA ILE A 241 -3.68 10.10 -16.42
C ILE A 241 -3.22 9.92 -17.86
N ALA A 242 -2.12 9.19 -18.08
CA ALA A 242 -1.62 8.90 -19.41
C ALA A 242 -2.64 8.10 -20.26
N PHE A 243 -3.42 7.22 -19.62
CA PHE A 243 -4.51 6.50 -20.26
C PHE A 243 -5.69 7.43 -20.65
N LEU A 244 -6.12 8.32 -19.76
CA LEU A 244 -7.26 9.21 -19.97
C LEU A 244 -6.95 10.38 -20.92
N PHE A 245 -5.73 10.93 -20.84
CA PHE A 245 -5.31 12.14 -21.54
C PHE A 245 -4.05 11.90 -22.40
N PRO A 246 -4.12 11.04 -23.44
CA PRO A 246 -2.94 10.69 -24.23
C PRO A 246 -2.35 11.86 -25.04
N LEU A 247 -3.16 12.87 -25.40
CA LEU A 247 -2.75 14.03 -26.20
C LEU A 247 -2.35 15.26 -25.36
N SER A 248 -2.89 15.39 -24.14
CA SER A 248 -2.70 16.54 -23.23
C SER A 248 -2.03 16.15 -21.90
N GLY A 249 -1.40 14.98 -21.85
CA GLY A 249 -0.84 14.39 -20.63
C GLY A 249 0.15 15.28 -19.90
N GLY A 250 0.97 16.08 -20.59
CA GLY A 250 1.98 16.92 -19.94
C GLY A 250 1.40 17.95 -18.96
N ALA A 251 0.34 18.66 -19.35
CA ALA A 251 -0.33 19.63 -18.49
C ALA A 251 -1.12 18.94 -17.37
N ALA A 252 -1.87 17.89 -17.69
CA ALA A 252 -2.64 17.12 -16.72
C ALA A 252 -1.74 16.48 -15.64
N LEU A 253 -0.60 15.93 -16.05
CA LEU A 253 0.43 15.42 -15.13
C LEU A 253 0.97 16.54 -14.25
N THR A 254 1.32 17.70 -14.81
CA THR A 254 1.85 18.81 -14.01
C THR A 254 0.86 19.27 -12.92
N VAL A 255 -0.42 19.42 -13.28
CA VAL A 255 -1.49 19.74 -12.32
C VAL A 255 -1.61 18.65 -11.26
N TYR A 256 -1.65 17.38 -11.66
CA TYR A 256 -1.69 16.26 -10.72
C TYR A 256 -0.52 16.26 -9.74
N ARG A 257 0.71 16.46 -10.22
CA ARG A 257 1.92 16.47 -9.38
C ARG A 257 1.88 17.58 -8.34
N LEU A 258 1.44 18.78 -8.74
CA LEU A 258 1.24 19.90 -7.81
C LEU A 258 0.20 19.57 -6.74
N LEU A 259 -0.94 19.00 -7.15
CA LEU A 259 -1.99 18.57 -6.22
C LEU A 259 -1.50 17.47 -5.28
N SER A 260 -0.72 16.50 -5.76
CA SER A 260 -0.17 15.43 -4.93
C SER A 260 0.76 15.98 -3.85
N VAL A 261 1.66 16.90 -4.20
CA VAL A 261 2.55 17.55 -3.23
C VAL A 261 1.76 18.35 -2.19
N ALA A 262 0.72 19.08 -2.62
CA ALA A 262 -0.16 19.80 -1.70
C ALA A 262 -0.94 18.86 -0.76
N CYS A 263 -1.45 17.74 -1.28
CA CYS A 263 -2.12 16.70 -0.50
C CYS A 263 -1.19 16.04 0.51
N VAL A 264 0.07 15.80 0.18
CA VAL A 264 1.08 15.28 1.13
C VAL A 264 1.28 16.28 2.26
N PHE A 265 1.48 17.56 1.95
CA PHE A 265 1.61 18.60 2.98
C PHE A 265 0.37 18.65 3.88
N ALA A 266 -0.82 18.67 3.29
CA ALA A 266 -2.09 18.66 4.03
C ALA A 266 -2.28 17.38 4.86
N GLY A 267 -1.88 16.22 4.35
CA GLY A 267 -1.99 14.93 5.03
C GLY A 267 -1.15 14.83 6.29
N VAL A 268 0.05 15.44 6.31
CA VAL A 268 0.84 15.55 7.55
C VAL A 268 0.13 16.42 8.60
N MET A 269 -0.64 17.42 8.17
CA MET A 269 -1.32 18.38 9.04
C MET A 269 -2.68 17.90 9.53
N VAL A 270 -3.34 17.00 8.79
CA VAL A 270 -4.71 16.56 9.05
C VAL A 270 -4.74 15.05 9.26
N VAL A 271 -5.17 14.62 10.43
CA VAL A 271 -5.55 13.23 10.70
C VAL A 271 -7.07 13.16 10.60
N SER A 272 -7.60 12.53 9.55
CA SER A 272 -9.05 12.31 9.44
C SER A 272 -9.34 10.90 8.99
N GLN A 273 -10.09 10.17 9.83
CA GLN A 273 -10.64 8.87 9.49
C GLN A 273 -11.47 8.93 8.19
N SER A 274 -12.10 10.07 7.90
CA SER A 274 -12.87 10.25 6.65
C SER A 274 -12.01 10.12 5.39
N VAL A 275 -10.71 10.46 5.46
CA VAL A 275 -9.79 10.29 4.32
C VAL A 275 -9.56 8.80 4.06
N TRP A 276 -9.42 8.00 5.11
CA TRP A 276 -9.31 6.55 5.01
C TRP A 276 -10.58 5.94 4.41
N ASP A 277 -11.75 6.34 4.90
CA ASP A 277 -13.02 5.79 4.44
C ASP A 277 -13.28 6.10 2.95
N ILE A 278 -12.99 7.33 2.50
CA ILE A 278 -13.10 7.72 1.09
C ILE A 278 -12.10 6.93 0.24
N ALA A 279 -10.87 6.76 0.73
CA ALA A 279 -9.84 6.02 0.02
C ALA A 279 -10.23 4.54 -0.17
N ASP A 280 -10.76 3.90 0.87
CA ASP A 280 -11.24 2.52 0.82
C ASP A 280 -12.39 2.35 -0.19
N ILE A 281 -13.34 3.30 -0.22
CA ILE A 281 -14.43 3.29 -1.22
C ILE A 281 -13.86 3.39 -2.64
N LEU A 282 -12.91 4.30 -2.88
CA LEU A 282 -12.29 4.45 -4.20
C LEU A 282 -11.51 3.21 -4.64
N ASN A 283 -10.80 2.56 -3.71
CA ASN A 283 -10.12 1.28 -3.96
C ASN A 283 -11.11 0.17 -4.35
N VAL A 284 -12.26 0.10 -3.68
CA VAL A 284 -13.33 -0.85 -4.04
C VAL A 284 -13.82 -0.60 -5.48
N PHE A 285 -14.02 0.66 -5.88
CA PHE A 285 -14.42 1.01 -7.24
C PHE A 285 -13.36 0.69 -8.30
N MET A 286 -12.08 0.59 -7.94
CA MET A 286 -11.02 0.08 -8.82
C MET A 286 -11.02 -1.45 -8.86
N MET A 287 -11.22 -2.09 -7.71
CA MET A 287 -11.19 -3.53 -7.55
C MET A 287 -12.30 -4.23 -8.34
N ILE A 288 -13.53 -3.69 -8.32
CA ILE A 288 -14.69 -4.27 -9.03
C ILE A 288 -14.43 -4.48 -10.53
N PRO A 289 -14.07 -3.45 -11.34
CA PRO A 289 -13.81 -3.64 -12.75
C PRO A 289 -12.58 -4.51 -13.01
N ASN A 290 -11.54 -4.43 -12.17
CA ASN A 290 -10.36 -5.28 -12.32
C ASN A 290 -10.67 -6.76 -12.12
N ILE A 291 -11.38 -7.13 -11.04
CA ILE A 291 -11.79 -8.52 -10.78
C ILE A 291 -12.68 -9.04 -11.92
N PHE A 292 -13.61 -8.22 -12.41
CA PHE A 292 -14.44 -8.58 -13.55
C PHE A 292 -13.59 -8.94 -14.78
N ASP A 293 -12.57 -8.13 -15.11
CA ASP A 293 -11.67 -8.40 -16.23
C ASP A 293 -10.84 -9.68 -16.04
N LEU A 294 -10.36 -9.94 -14.81
CA LEU A 294 -9.64 -11.18 -14.50
C LEU A 294 -10.51 -12.42 -14.71
N ILE A 295 -11.79 -12.37 -14.32
CA ILE A 295 -12.74 -13.49 -14.48
C ILE A 295 -13.04 -13.76 -15.96
N THR A 296 -13.21 -12.70 -16.77
CA THR A 296 -13.46 -12.84 -18.21
C THR A 296 -12.23 -13.35 -18.95
N LYS A 297 -11.03 -12.89 -18.56
CA LYS A 297 -9.74 -13.31 -19.17
C LYS A 297 -9.12 -14.57 -18.57
N ARG A 298 -9.78 -15.24 -17.62
CA ARG A 298 -9.24 -16.44 -16.94
C ARG A 298 -8.64 -17.49 -17.89
N LYS A 299 -9.28 -17.74 -19.05
CA LYS A 299 -8.82 -18.75 -20.02
C LYS A 299 -7.49 -18.34 -20.68
N GLU A 300 -7.33 -17.04 -20.94
CA GLU A 300 -6.10 -16.49 -21.48
C GLU A 300 -4.98 -16.57 -20.44
N ILE A 301 -5.28 -16.20 -19.19
CA ILE A 301 -4.32 -16.29 -18.07
C ILE A 301 -3.82 -17.73 -17.89
N LEU A 302 -4.74 -18.71 -17.85
CA LEU A 302 -4.40 -20.13 -17.74
C LEU A 302 -3.50 -20.63 -18.88
N ARG A 303 -3.74 -20.12 -20.11
CA ARG A 303 -2.89 -20.44 -21.26
C ARG A 303 -1.46 -19.92 -21.08
N TRP A 304 -1.28 -18.73 -20.52
CA TRP A 304 0.04 -18.15 -20.25
C TRP A 304 0.77 -18.82 -19.08
N THR A 305 0.05 -19.38 -18.11
CA THR A 305 0.63 -20.08 -16.96
C THR A 305 0.88 -21.57 -17.20
N GLY A 306 0.46 -22.11 -18.35
CA GLY A 306 0.63 -23.53 -18.68
C GLY A 306 -0.25 -24.47 -17.85
N THR A 307 -1.19 -23.93 -17.08
CA THR A 307 -2.17 -24.67 -16.29
C THR A 307 -3.37 -24.97 -17.17
N LYS A 308 -3.59 -26.24 -17.53
CA LYS A 308 -4.73 -26.70 -18.33
C LYS A 308 -6.01 -26.78 -17.51
#